data_AF-A0A4Q5SP35-F1
#
_entry.id   AF-A0A4Q5SP35-F1
#
_cell.length_a   1.000
_cell.length_b   1.000
_cell.length_c   1.000
_cell.angle_alpha   90.00
_cell.angle_beta   90.00
_cell.angle_gamma   90.00
#
_symmetry.space_group_name_H-M   'P 1'
#
loop_
_entity.id
_entity.type
_entity.pdbx_description
1 polymer ?
#
loop_
_entity_poly.entity_id
_entity_poly.type
_entity_poly.pdbx_seq_one_letter_code
_entity_poly.pdbx_strand_id
1 'polypeptide(L)' 'MSSAFVKEGEYQRLEDVSPTLNGLMVYLTRENNGIRVHEKRNYYHAKHARDVYEMTDGLSYARNDEGKWFIVWD' A
#
# COMPACT_ATOMS: atom_id res chain seq x y z
N MET A 1 20.39 22.58 24.92
CA MET A 1 20.50 22.17 23.51
C MET A 1 20.59 20.66 23.47
N SER A 2 19.49 19.98 23.16
CA SER A 2 19.46 18.52 22.99
C SER A 2 18.97 18.27 21.57
N SER A 3 19.90 18.07 20.64
CA SER A 3 19.57 17.65 19.28
C SER A 3 19.30 16.15 19.34
N ALA A 4 18.02 15.77 19.28
CA ALA A 4 17.65 14.42 18.93
C ALA A 4 17.86 14.29 17.42
N PHE A 5 18.89 13.55 17.01
CA PHE A 5 19.03 13.07 15.64
C PHE A 5 17.91 12.05 15.39
N VAL A 6 16.75 12.53 14.94
CA VAL A 6 15.72 11.67 14.37
C VAL A 6 16.17 11.34 12.97
N LYS A 7 16.54 10.08 12.74
CA LYS A 7 16.79 9.55 11.41
C LYS A 7 15.43 9.40 10.74
N GLU A 8 14.91 10.47 10.15
CA GLU A 8 13.75 10.38 9.26
C GLU A 8 14.16 9.45 8.11
N GLY A 9 13.78 8.18 8.20
CA GLY A 9 13.87 7.28 7.06
C GLY A 9 13.02 7.87 5.95
N GLU A 10 13.55 7.93 4.73
CA GLU A 10 12.84 8.50 3.59
C GLU A 10 11.43 7.88 3.49
N TYR A 11 10.42 8.72 3.61
CA TYR A 11 9.03 8.31 3.45
C TYR A 11 8.82 7.86 2.01
N GLN A 12 8.67 6.55 1.79
CA GLN A 12 8.26 6.03 0.49
C GLN A 12 6.77 6.35 0.29
N ARG A 13 6.43 6.97 -0.85
CA ARG A 13 5.03 7.20 -1.20
C ARG A 13 4.46 5.89 -1.78
N LEU A 14 3.18 5.63 -1.53
CA LEU A 14 2.50 4.43 -2.05
C LEU A 14 2.66 4.29 -3.58
N GLU A 15 2.65 5.40 -4.31
CA GLU A 15 2.81 5.42 -5.77
C GLU A 15 4.20 4.97 -6.25
N ASP A 16 5.22 5.06 -5.38
CA ASP A 16 6.59 4.63 -5.67
C ASP A 16 6.84 3.16 -5.30
N VAL A 17 5.81 2.47 -4.81
CA VAL A 17 5.89 1.05 -4.47
C VAL A 17 5.85 0.22 -5.75
N SER A 18 6.70 -0.82 -5.80
CA SER A 18 6.70 -1.80 -6.89
C SER A 18 5.27 -2.25 -7.25
N PRO A 19 4.90 -2.36 -8.55
CA PRO A 19 3.56 -2.70 -9.00
C PRO A 19 3.22 -4.20 -8.81
N THR A 20 3.79 -4.82 -7.78
CA THR A 20 3.59 -6.21 -7.39
C THR A 20 2.87 -6.27 -6.04
N LEU A 21 2.03 -7.27 -5.85
CA LEU A 21 1.33 -7.46 -4.56
C LEU A 21 2.32 -7.65 -3.40
N ASN A 22 3.45 -8.31 -3.65
CA ASN A 22 4.50 -8.45 -2.65
C ASN A 22 5.14 -7.09 -2.28
N GLY A 23 5.36 -6.21 -3.27
CA GLY A 23 5.82 -4.85 -3.02
C GLY A 23 4.86 -4.08 -2.12
N LEU A 24 3.56 -4.16 -2.41
CA LEU A 24 2.51 -3.56 -1.58
C LEU A 24 2.50 -4.14 -0.16
N MET A 25 2.53 -5.46 0.01
CA MET A 25 2.55 -6.09 1.34
C MET A 25 3.75 -5.66 2.18
N VAL A 26 4.95 -5.56 1.58
CA VAL A 26 6.16 -5.08 2.28
C VAL A 26 6.00 -3.63 2.71
N TYR A 27 5.48 -2.78 1.82
CA TYR A 27 5.21 -1.38 2.12
C TYR A 27 4.21 -1.23 3.28
N LEU A 28 3.04 -1.85 3.17
CA LEU A 28 1.99 -1.78 4.18
C LEU A 28 2.41 -2.37 5.53
N THR A 29 3.21 -3.44 5.52
CA THR A 29 3.76 -3.99 6.77
C THR A 29 4.67 -2.99 7.48
N ARG A 30 5.46 -2.19 6.75
CA ARG A 30 6.29 -1.14 7.35
C ARG A 30 5.45 -0.01 7.92
N GLU A 31 4.45 0.45 7.17
CA GLU A 31 3.51 1.49 7.61
C GLU A 31 2.66 1.04 8.81
N ASN A 32 2.37 -0.26 8.90
CA ASN A 32 1.59 -0.85 9.99
C ASN A 32 2.47 -1.26 11.19
N ASN A 33 3.49 -0.48 11.53
CA ASN A 33 4.40 -0.71 12.66
C ASN A 33 5.10 -2.09 12.65
N GLY A 34 5.33 -2.67 11.47
CA GLY A 34 5.91 -4.00 11.32
C GLY A 34 4.91 -5.16 11.45
N ILE A 35 3.63 -4.89 11.74
CA ILE A 35 2.58 -5.92 11.76
C ILE A 35 2.27 -6.31 10.32
N ARG A 36 2.45 -7.60 10.02
CA ARG A 36 2.33 -8.11 8.66
C ARG A 36 0.94 -7.86 8.08
N VAL A 37 0.91 -7.20 6.92
CA VAL A 37 -0.31 -6.99 6.14
C VAL A 37 -0.40 -8.05 5.04
N HIS A 38 -1.56 -8.67 4.92
CA HIS A 38 -1.87 -9.70 3.94
C HIS A 38 -3.07 -9.31 3.09
N GLU A 39 -3.16 -9.90 1.90
CA GLU A 39 -4.37 -9.89 1.10
C GLU A 39 -5.47 -10.71 1.79
N LYS A 40 -6.66 -10.11 1.96
CA LYS A 40 -7.88 -10.77 2.41
C LYS A 40 -8.66 -11.34 1.23
N ARG A 41 -8.87 -10.53 0.19
CA ARG A 41 -9.56 -10.92 -1.04
C ARG A 41 -9.14 -10.05 -2.22
N ASN A 42 -9.32 -10.59 -3.42
CA ASN A 42 -9.18 -9.89 -4.68
C ASN A 42 -10.46 -10.06 -5.49
N TYR A 43 -10.90 -8.98 -6.10
CA TYR A 43 -12.00 -8.99 -7.06
C TYR A 43 -11.81 -7.94 -8.14
N TYR A 44 -12.44 -8.19 -9.29
CA TYR A 44 -12.48 -7.22 -10.38
C TYR A 44 -13.60 -6.19 -10.13
N HIS A 45 -13.23 -4.91 -10.02
CA HIS A 45 -14.17 -3.82 -9.79
C HIS A 45 -14.73 -3.30 -11.12
N ALA A 46 -15.92 -3.77 -11.51
CA ALA A 46 -16.52 -3.50 -12.83
C ALA A 46 -16.61 -2.01 -13.19
N LYS A 47 -16.96 -1.12 -12.25
CA LYS A 47 -17.06 0.33 -12.48
C LYS A 47 -15.73 1.00 -12.81
N HIS A 48 -14.63 0.48 -12.27
CA HIS A 48 -13.29 1.05 -12.42
C HIS A 48 -12.40 0.23 -13.36
N ALA A 49 -12.94 -0.86 -13.90
CA ALA A 49 -12.29 -1.79 -14.81
C ALA A 49 -10.89 -2.22 -14.36
N ARG A 50 -10.74 -2.58 -13.08
CA ARG A 50 -9.45 -2.95 -12.48
C ARG A 50 -9.60 -3.93 -11.33
N ASP A 51 -8.52 -4.65 -11.05
CA ASP A 51 -8.42 -5.51 -9.86
C ASP A 51 -8.28 -4.65 -8.59
N VAL A 52 -9.05 -4.99 -7.56
CA VAL A 52 -9.00 -4.40 -6.23
C VAL A 52 -8.56 -5.46 -5.23
N TYR A 53 -7.59 -5.07 -4.41
CA TYR A 53 -6.95 -5.90 -3.41
C TYR A 53 -7.33 -5.38 -2.03
N GLU A 54 -8.13 -6.15 -1.31
CA GLU A 54 -8.45 -5.84 0.08
C GLU A 54 -7.41 -6.41 1.01
N MET A 55 -6.94 -5.57 1.92
CA MET A 55 -5.82 -5.91 2.80
C MET A 55 -6.26 -6.03 4.26
N THR A 56 -5.43 -6.67 5.08
CA THR A 56 -5.76 -6.91 6.50
C THR A 56 -5.80 -5.64 7.34
N ASP A 57 -5.16 -4.57 6.88
CA ASP A 57 -5.23 -3.22 7.48
C ASP A 57 -6.62 -2.56 7.36
N GLY A 58 -7.53 -3.16 6.59
CA GLY A 58 -8.90 -2.65 6.41
C GLY A 58 -9.06 -1.70 5.24
N LEU A 59 -8.02 -1.53 4.41
CA LEU A 59 -8.06 -0.71 3.21
C LEU A 59 -8.06 -1.56 1.94
N SER A 60 -8.53 -0.95 0.86
CA SER A 60 -8.55 -1.51 -0.48
C SER A 60 -7.55 -0.76 -1.35
N TYR A 61 -6.83 -1.49 -2.18
CA TYR A 61 -5.80 -0.94 -3.05
C TYR A 61 -6.01 -1.39 -4.48
N ALA A 62 -5.69 -0.53 -5.43
CA ALA A 62 -5.65 -0.88 -6.84
C ALA A 62 -4.47 -0.19 -7.53
N ARG A 63 -4.16 -0.64 -8.74
CA ARG A 63 -3.18 0.01 -9.61
C ARG A 63 -3.90 0.87 -10.63
N ASN A 64 -3.37 2.05 -10.90
CA ASN A 64 -3.83 2.89 -12.01
C ASN A 64 -3.20 2.42 -13.33
N ASP A 65 -3.51 3.14 -14.42
CA ASP A 65 -3.03 2.80 -15.76
C ASP A 65 -1.51 2.94 -15.91
N GLU A 66 -0.85 3.65 -14.99
CA GLU A 66 0.62 3.76 -14.89
C GLU A 66 1.24 2.67 -14.02
N GLY A 67 0.44 1.76 -13.46
CA GLY A 67 0.87 0.71 -12.54
C GLY A 67 1.10 1.18 -11.09
N LYS A 68 0.82 2.45 -10.77
CA LYS A 68 0.99 3.00 -9.43
C LYS A 68 -0.14 2.61 -8.50
N TRP A 69 0.21 2.26 -7.27
CA TRP A 69 -0.77 1.93 -6.23
C TRP A 69 -1.50 3.17 -5.74
N PHE A 70 -2.80 3.03 -5.49
CA PHE A 70 -3.63 4.03 -4.85
C PHE A 70 -4.70 3.36 -3.98
N ILE A 71 -5.22 4.11 -3.00
CA ILE A 71 -6.29 3.63 -2.12
C ILE A 71 -7.63 3.73 -2.84
N VAL A 72 -8.40 2.65 -2.81
CA VAL A 72 -9.77 2.59 -3.30
C VAL A 72 -10.71 2.87 -2.13
N TRP A 73 -11.54 3.89 -2.28
CA TRP A 73 -12.64 4.19 -1.37
C TRP A 73 -13.92 3.69 -2.05
N ASP A 74 -14.54 2.65 -1.49
CA ASP A 74 -15.88 2.17 -1.89
C ASP A 74 -16.95 2.86 -1.03
#